data_AF-A0A3N5FAB0-F1
#
_entry.id   AF-A0A3N5FAB0-F1
#
_cell.length_a   1.000
_cell.length_b   1.000
_cell.length_c   1.000
_cell.angle_alpha   90.00
_cell.angle_beta   90.00
_cell.angle_gamma   90.00
#
_symmetry.space_group_name_H-M   'P 1'
#
loop_
_entity.id
_entity.type
_entity.pdbx_description
1 polymer ?
#
loop_
_entity_poly.entity_id
_entity_poly.type
_entity_poly.pdbx_seq_one_letter_code
_entity_poly.pdbx_strand_id
1 'polypeptide(L)'
;MTDRSEEATMTQSLTGNELAAADGSAVSIRPGSGGETLETRDRDGQLLFEYQPATGRATVRLPGLGLEFRSVDGRTELVCDRNLTIRSEGTVEIVGERGSTLACGPSSVRVGQEGLELEAPVARVRAGEAKIACGKVEQSLGRVITWAKQVYERVEDLLHVRAGRIRTEAENGHLVQASQARVQAEGDVHVQGRSINLG
;
A
#
# COMPACT_ATOMS: atom_id res chain seq x y z
N MET A 1 11.58 11.87 53.41
CA MET A 1 11.65 13.29 53.01
C MET A 1 11.41 13.29 51.52
N THR A 2 10.16 13.32 51.11
CA THR A 2 9.75 13.22 49.70
C THR A 2 8.46 14.00 49.56
N ASP A 3 8.51 14.89 48.58
CA ASP A 3 7.63 16.03 48.34
C ASP A 3 6.15 15.66 48.30
N ARG A 4 5.33 16.39 49.06
CA ARG A 4 3.88 16.41 48.89
C ARG A 4 3.59 17.37 47.75
N SER A 5 3.38 16.83 46.56
CA SER A 5 2.83 17.57 45.42
C SER A 5 1.55 18.28 45.85
N GLU A 6 1.56 19.61 45.80
CA GLU A 6 0.41 20.47 46.03
C GLU A 6 -0.70 20.13 45.02
N GLU A 7 -1.78 19.52 45.50
CA GLU A 7 -3.06 19.49 44.78
C GLU A 7 -3.59 20.92 44.70
N ALA A 8 -3.22 21.64 43.64
CA ALA A 8 -3.84 22.89 43.26
C ALA A 8 -5.33 22.62 42.98
N THR A 9 -6.15 22.82 44.00
CA THR A 9 -7.60 22.71 43.91
C THR A 9 -8.10 23.90 43.09
N MET A 10 -8.27 23.68 41.78
CA MET A 10 -8.70 24.69 40.82
C MET A 10 -10.22 24.93 40.99
N THR A 11 -10.59 25.78 41.94
CA THR A 11 -11.98 26.20 42.16
C THR A 11 -12.23 27.53 41.45
N GLN A 12 -12.47 27.50 40.14
CA GLN A 12 -12.97 28.67 39.41
C GLN A 12 -14.48 28.54 39.15
N SER A 13 -15.21 29.59 39.53
CA SER A 13 -16.66 29.70 39.34
C SER A 13 -17.00 29.89 37.86
N LEU A 14 -17.69 28.92 37.27
CA LEU A 14 -18.22 28.97 35.90
C LEU A 14 -19.40 29.96 35.85
N THR A 15 -19.09 31.25 35.69
CA THR A 15 -20.10 32.29 35.37
C THR A 15 -19.92 32.87 33.97
N GLY A 16 -18.99 32.33 33.18
CA GLY A 16 -18.79 32.71 31.78
C GLY A 16 -18.80 31.50 30.86
N ASN A 17 -19.07 31.74 29.56
CA ASN A 17 -18.95 30.75 28.48
C ASN A 17 -17.48 30.40 28.17
N GLU A 18 -16.58 30.56 29.13
CA GLU A 18 -15.13 30.45 28.96
C GLU A 18 -14.49 29.89 30.23
N LEU A 19 -13.67 28.87 30.05
CA LEU A 19 -12.84 28.24 31.07
C LEU A 19 -11.38 28.41 30.63
N ALA A 20 -10.63 29.23 31.36
CA ALA A 20 -9.21 29.50 31.08
C ALA A 20 -8.31 28.75 32.07
N ALA A 21 -7.20 28.23 31.59
CA ALA A 21 -6.13 27.66 32.39
C ALA A 21 -5.10 28.73 32.79
N ALA A 22 -4.26 28.41 33.78
CA ALA A 22 -3.23 29.33 34.29
C ALA A 22 -2.15 29.67 33.25
N ASP A 23 -1.97 28.83 32.23
CA ASP A 23 -1.00 29.03 31.15
C ASP A 23 -1.52 29.93 30.02
N GLY A 24 -2.77 30.38 30.11
CA GLY A 24 -3.44 31.20 29.10
C GLY A 24 -4.23 30.42 28.05
N SER A 25 -4.17 29.08 28.04
CA SER A 25 -5.07 28.29 27.19
C SER A 25 -6.51 28.40 27.67
N ALA A 26 -7.48 28.27 26.78
CA ALA A 26 -8.88 28.45 27.12
C ALA A 26 -9.82 27.57 26.29
N VAL A 27 -10.92 27.16 26.92
CA VAL A 27 -12.07 26.50 26.28
C VAL A 27 -13.25 27.46 26.35
N SER A 28 -13.94 27.71 25.24
CA SER A 28 -15.09 28.60 25.22
C SER A 28 -16.23 28.10 24.35
N ILE A 29 -17.46 28.49 24.68
CA ILE A 29 -18.65 28.29 23.86
C ILE A 29 -18.99 29.62 23.18
N ARG A 30 -18.81 29.69 21.87
CA ARG A 30 -19.07 30.90 21.07
C ARG A 30 -20.35 30.74 20.24
N PRO A 31 -21.28 31.69 20.27
CA PRO A 31 -22.41 31.70 19.34
C PRO A 31 -21.91 32.06 17.93
N GLY A 32 -22.28 31.25 16.94
CA GLY A 32 -21.97 31.46 15.52
C GLY A 32 -23.22 31.39 14.65
N SER A 33 -23.05 31.65 13.34
CA SER A 33 -24.15 31.60 12.36
C SER A 33 -24.79 30.21 12.21
N GLY A 34 -24.07 29.16 12.61
CA GLY A 34 -24.55 27.77 12.63
C GLY A 34 -24.97 27.25 14.02
N GLY A 35 -25.13 28.13 15.01
CA GLY A 35 -25.37 27.75 16.41
C GLY A 35 -24.11 27.89 17.27
N GLU A 36 -24.12 27.25 18.44
CA GLU A 36 -22.99 27.27 19.37
C GLU A 36 -21.80 26.47 18.82
N THR A 37 -20.59 26.94 19.09
CA THR A 37 -19.34 26.25 18.74
C THR A 37 -18.48 26.13 19.99
N LEU A 38 -18.00 24.93 20.29
CA LEU A 38 -17.02 24.70 21.34
C LEU A 38 -15.63 24.89 20.74
N GLU A 39 -14.87 25.85 21.28
CA GLU A 39 -13.51 26.16 20.85
C GLU A 39 -12.52 25.90 21.98
N THR A 40 -11.38 25.29 21.66
CA THR A 40 -10.19 25.27 22.53
C THR A 40 -9.08 26.06 21.85
N ARG A 41 -8.46 26.98 22.57
CA ARG A 41 -7.36 27.82 22.10
C ARG A 41 -6.12 27.66 22.97
N ASP A 42 -4.96 27.81 22.36
CA ASP A 42 -3.69 27.87 23.08
C ASP A 42 -3.49 29.24 23.77
N ARG A 43 -2.36 29.38 24.47
CA ARG A 43 -1.97 30.63 25.16
C ARG A 43 -1.77 31.83 24.24
N ASP A 44 -1.51 31.58 22.96
CA ASP A 44 -1.32 32.62 21.94
C ASP A 44 -2.66 32.94 21.23
N GLY A 45 -3.76 32.34 21.70
CA GLY A 45 -5.11 32.52 21.17
C GLY A 45 -5.39 31.72 19.89
N GLN A 46 -4.48 30.85 19.46
CA GLN A 46 -4.65 30.04 18.25
C GLN A 46 -5.61 28.89 18.51
N LEU A 47 -6.50 28.63 17.54
CA LEU A 47 -7.52 27.59 17.65
C LEU A 47 -6.87 26.20 17.53
N LEU A 48 -6.99 25.39 18.59
CA LEU A 48 -6.50 24.00 18.65
C LEU A 48 -7.61 22.98 18.35
N PHE A 49 -8.82 23.24 18.83
CA PHE A 49 -9.97 22.35 18.63
C PHE A 49 -11.24 23.16 18.42
N GLU A 50 -12.10 22.67 17.54
CA GLU A 50 -13.41 23.24 17.23
C GLU A 50 -14.43 22.10 17.11
N TYR A 51 -15.56 22.20 17.79
CA TYR A 51 -16.70 21.31 17.61
C TYR A 51 -17.98 22.09 17.36
N GLN A 52 -18.66 21.76 16.27
CA GLN A 52 -19.91 22.37 15.82
C GLN A 52 -21.05 21.34 15.98
N PRO A 53 -21.87 21.41 17.05
CA PRO A 53 -22.91 20.42 17.34
C PRO A 53 -23.97 20.31 16.24
N ALA A 54 -24.31 21.44 15.58
CA ALA A 54 -25.30 21.48 14.50
C ALA A 54 -24.93 20.58 13.30
N THR A 55 -23.64 20.39 13.04
CA THR A 55 -23.15 19.53 11.94
C THR A 55 -22.46 18.25 12.44
N GLY A 56 -22.21 18.14 13.75
CA GLY A 56 -21.40 17.09 14.35
C GLY A 56 -19.92 17.15 13.95
N ARG A 57 -19.46 18.24 13.33
CA ARG A 57 -18.10 18.36 12.83
C ARG A 57 -17.14 18.75 13.96
N ALA A 58 -16.06 17.98 14.09
CA ALA A 58 -14.91 18.34 14.92
C ALA A 58 -13.70 18.65 14.01
N THR A 59 -12.91 19.65 14.38
CA THR A 59 -11.65 19.99 13.73
C THR A 59 -10.57 20.12 14.80
N VAL A 60 -9.48 19.38 14.66
CA VAL A 60 -8.26 19.57 15.46
C VAL A 60 -7.25 20.29 14.56
N ARG A 61 -6.60 21.33 15.09
CA ARG A 61 -5.55 22.09 14.41
C ARG A 61 -4.37 22.17 15.35
N LEU A 62 -3.17 21.95 14.82
CA LEU A 62 -1.95 22.05 15.59
C LEU A 62 -0.98 22.96 14.83
N PRO A 63 -0.96 24.25 15.17
CA PRO A 63 -0.02 25.18 14.59
C PRO A 63 1.39 24.87 15.15
N GLY A 64 2.18 24.06 14.44
CA GLY A 64 3.56 23.75 14.82
C GLY A 64 3.92 22.27 14.85
N LEU A 65 4.54 21.83 15.96
CA LEU A 65 5.47 20.68 16.12
C LEU A 65 4.91 19.26 15.86
N GLY A 66 3.74 19.12 15.24
CA GLY A 66 3.16 17.84 14.84
C GLY A 66 2.10 17.27 15.80
N LEU A 67 1.47 16.18 15.36
CA LEU A 67 0.47 15.41 16.11
C LEU A 67 1.01 14.02 16.37
N GLU A 68 1.00 13.57 17.63
CA GLU A 68 1.33 12.20 17.98
C GLU A 68 0.16 11.52 18.68
N PHE A 69 -0.27 10.38 18.14
CA PHE A 69 -1.18 9.46 18.83
C PHE A 69 -0.37 8.27 19.37
N ARG A 70 -0.10 8.27 20.68
CA ARG A 70 0.65 7.18 21.34
C ARG A 70 -0.26 6.40 22.28
N SER A 71 -0.19 5.08 22.19
CA SER A 71 -0.74 4.16 23.19
C SER A 71 0.44 3.45 23.85
N VAL A 72 0.53 3.50 25.17
CA VAL A 72 1.70 2.99 25.92
C VAL A 72 1.69 1.46 25.99
N ASP A 73 0.52 0.88 26.27
CA ASP A 73 0.36 -0.58 26.45
C ASP A 73 -0.77 -1.15 25.59
N GLY A 74 -1.17 -0.44 24.52
CA GLY A 74 -2.44 -0.71 23.87
C GLY A 74 -2.46 -0.50 22.36
N ARG A 75 -3.65 -0.72 21.84
CA ARG A 75 -3.98 -0.50 20.43
C ARG A 75 -4.46 0.93 20.24
N THR A 76 -3.98 1.59 19.20
CA THR A 76 -4.59 2.82 18.68
C THR A 76 -5.43 2.46 17.47
N GLU A 77 -6.69 2.88 17.45
CA GLU A 77 -7.61 2.67 16.33
C GLU A 77 -8.14 4.01 15.82
N LEU A 78 -8.13 4.20 14.50
CA LEU A 78 -8.84 5.28 13.83
C LEU A 78 -9.97 4.64 13.02
N VAL A 79 -11.22 4.84 13.46
CA VAL A 79 -12.41 4.23 12.88
C VAL A 79 -13.30 5.30 12.26
N CYS A 80 -13.78 5.05 11.05
CA CYS A 80 -14.72 5.91 10.35
C CYS A 80 -15.84 5.08 9.72
N ASP A 81 -17.06 5.61 9.72
CA ASP A 81 -18.23 4.96 9.08
C ASP A 81 -18.14 4.95 7.55
N ARG A 82 -17.51 5.98 6.97
CA ARG A 82 -17.36 6.13 5.53
C ARG A 82 -15.90 6.11 5.12
N ASN A 83 -15.31 7.28 4.92
CA ASN A 83 -13.98 7.40 4.35
C ASN A 83 -12.98 7.91 5.39
N LEU A 84 -11.81 7.26 5.44
CA LEU A 84 -10.61 7.79 6.07
C LEU A 84 -9.69 8.30 4.95
N THR A 85 -9.32 9.58 5.01
CA THR A 85 -8.40 10.19 4.04
C THR A 85 -7.17 10.70 4.77
N ILE A 86 -6.00 10.17 4.42
CA ILE A 86 -4.70 10.61 4.94
C ILE A 86 -3.97 11.32 3.79
N ARG A 87 -3.57 12.57 4.01
CA ARG A 87 -2.84 13.40 3.03
C ARG A 87 -1.62 14.02 3.69
N SER A 88 -0.52 14.05 2.96
CA SER A 88 0.73 14.70 3.33
C SER A 88 1.24 15.45 2.10
N GLU A 89 1.79 16.64 2.29
CA GLU A 89 2.55 17.33 1.23
C GLU A 89 3.92 16.68 1.00
N GLY A 90 4.42 15.95 2.00
CA GLY A 90 5.63 15.13 1.92
C GLY A 90 5.29 13.65 1.74
N THR A 91 5.82 12.81 2.63
CA THR A 91 5.62 11.36 2.61
C THR A 91 4.51 10.91 3.55
N VAL A 92 3.94 9.74 3.27
CA VAL A 92 3.12 8.96 4.20
C VAL A 92 3.84 7.63 4.41
N GLU A 93 4.30 7.39 5.63
CA GLU A 93 5.00 6.17 6.00
C GLU A 93 4.14 5.30 6.91
N ILE A 94 4.05 4.01 6.60
CA ILE A 94 3.40 3.00 7.43
C ILE A 94 4.47 2.00 7.80
N VAL A 95 4.89 2.02 9.07
CA VAL A 95 5.96 1.17 9.59
C VAL A 95 5.41 0.29 10.69
N GLY A 96 5.64 -1.01 10.58
CA GLY A 96 5.33 -1.96 11.64
C GLY A 96 6.48 -2.93 11.83
N GLU A 97 6.91 -3.13 13.08
CA GLU A 97 8.03 -4.01 13.46
C GLU A 97 7.86 -5.45 12.94
N ARG A 98 6.61 -5.94 12.94
CA ARG A 98 6.23 -7.28 12.49
C ARG A 98 5.60 -7.28 11.10
N GLY A 99 5.56 -6.13 10.44
CA GLY A 99 4.90 -5.94 9.15
C GLY A 99 3.72 -4.99 9.19
N SER A 100 3.13 -4.77 8.01
CA SER A 100 1.99 -3.89 7.79
C SER A 100 1.02 -4.55 6.81
N THR A 101 -0.28 -4.38 7.05
CA THR A 101 -1.33 -4.97 6.19
C THR A 101 -2.31 -3.88 5.76
N LEU A 102 -2.60 -3.82 4.46
CA LEU A 102 -3.67 -3.03 3.87
C LEU A 102 -4.73 -4.01 3.35
N ALA A 103 -5.97 -3.89 3.83
CA ALA A 103 -7.05 -4.80 3.45
C ALA A 103 -8.29 -4.03 2.99
N CYS A 104 -8.96 -4.57 1.97
CA CYS A 104 -10.23 -4.06 1.44
C CYS A 104 -11.11 -5.25 1.05
N GLY A 105 -12.08 -5.58 1.90
CA GLY A 105 -12.93 -6.77 1.73
C GLY A 105 -12.08 -8.05 1.67
N PRO A 106 -12.21 -8.90 0.63
CA PRO A 106 -11.44 -10.13 0.49
C PRO A 106 -10.03 -9.91 -0.09
N SER A 107 -9.64 -8.67 -0.38
CA SER A 107 -8.32 -8.37 -0.94
C SER A 107 -7.39 -7.79 0.12
N SER A 108 -6.13 -8.22 0.14
CA SER A 108 -5.13 -7.72 1.07
C SER A 108 -3.74 -7.63 0.46
N VAL A 109 -2.96 -6.68 0.96
CA VAL A 109 -1.51 -6.54 0.73
C VAL A 109 -0.85 -6.58 2.09
N ARG A 110 0.08 -7.51 2.29
CA ARG A 110 0.90 -7.60 3.49
C ARG A 110 2.36 -7.43 3.13
N VAL A 111 3.03 -6.54 3.85
CA VAL A 111 4.49 -6.41 3.85
C VAL A 111 4.98 -6.95 5.19
N GLY A 112 5.76 -8.02 5.15
CA GLY A 112 6.33 -8.67 6.34
C GLY A 112 7.84 -8.88 6.20
N GLN A 113 8.44 -9.54 7.19
CA GLN A 113 9.89 -9.84 7.19
C GLN A 113 10.30 -10.77 6.03
N GLU A 114 9.38 -11.63 5.58
CA GLU A 114 9.64 -12.61 4.51
C GLU A 114 9.36 -12.06 3.10
N GLY A 115 8.76 -10.87 2.98
CA GLY A 115 8.49 -10.22 1.70
C GLY A 115 7.12 -9.57 1.59
N LEU A 116 6.63 -9.51 0.35
CA LEU A 116 5.34 -8.94 -0.02
C LEU A 116 4.36 -10.05 -0.42
N GLU A 117 3.24 -10.13 0.28
CA GLU A 117 2.13 -11.05 0.02
C GLU A 117 0.93 -10.24 -0.51
N LEU A 118 0.37 -10.68 -1.64
CA LEU A 118 -0.80 -10.07 -2.27
C LEU A 118 -1.88 -11.15 -2.43
N GLU A 119 -3.00 -10.95 -1.73
CA GLU A 119 -4.19 -11.78 -1.85
C GLU A 119 -5.26 -10.98 -2.57
N ALA A 120 -5.60 -11.35 -3.81
CA ALA A 120 -6.66 -10.71 -4.57
C ALA A 120 -7.16 -11.63 -5.69
N PRO A 121 -8.46 -11.57 -6.05
CA PRO A 121 -8.97 -12.27 -7.24
C PRO A 121 -8.29 -11.81 -8.54
N VAL A 122 -7.91 -10.54 -8.61
CA VAL A 122 -7.22 -9.93 -9.75
C VAL A 122 -6.17 -8.95 -9.27
N ALA A 123 -4.92 -9.14 -9.70
CA ALA A 123 -3.82 -8.21 -9.48
C ALA A 123 -3.38 -7.57 -10.80
N ARG A 124 -3.26 -6.24 -10.83
CA ARG A 124 -2.67 -5.51 -11.97
C ARG A 124 -1.45 -4.75 -11.50
N VAL A 125 -0.28 -5.15 -11.97
CA VAL A 125 0.99 -4.47 -11.68
C VAL A 125 1.37 -3.64 -12.90
N ARG A 126 1.62 -2.34 -12.69
CA ARG A 126 2.21 -1.44 -13.69
C ARG A 126 3.53 -0.95 -13.11
N ALA A 127 4.63 -1.41 -13.69
CA ALA A 127 5.97 -0.99 -13.30
C ALA A 127 6.67 -0.42 -14.54
N GLY A 128 7.40 0.67 -14.38
CA GLY A 128 8.27 1.20 -15.44
C GLY A 128 9.46 0.27 -15.69
N GLU A 129 10.03 -0.26 -14.61
CA GLU A 129 11.04 -1.31 -14.63
C GLU A 129 10.74 -2.31 -13.50
N ALA A 130 10.81 -3.59 -13.80
CA ALA A 130 10.66 -4.65 -12.80
C ALA A 130 11.76 -5.68 -13.02
N LYS A 131 12.63 -5.86 -12.01
CA LYS A 131 13.56 -6.99 -11.95
C LYS A 131 12.93 -8.05 -11.08
N ILE A 132 12.45 -9.11 -11.72
CA ILE A 132 11.80 -10.23 -11.04
C ILE A 132 12.82 -11.37 -10.93
N ALA A 133 13.28 -11.67 -9.72
CA ALA A 133 14.06 -12.85 -9.42
C ALA A 133 13.12 -13.94 -8.89
N CYS A 134 12.55 -14.75 -9.80
CA CYS A 134 11.72 -15.89 -9.41
C CYS A 134 12.61 -17.08 -9.03
N GLY A 135 12.64 -17.47 -7.75
CA GLY A 135 13.36 -18.68 -7.31
C GLY A 135 12.67 -19.98 -7.73
N LYS A 136 11.36 -20.09 -7.52
CA LYS A 136 10.56 -21.25 -7.90
C LYS A 136 9.13 -20.79 -8.21
N VAL A 137 8.67 -21.04 -9.43
CA VAL A 137 7.28 -20.79 -9.83
C VAL A 137 6.53 -22.11 -9.68
N GLU A 138 5.87 -22.32 -8.54
CA GLU A 138 4.98 -23.47 -8.36
C GLU A 138 3.58 -23.09 -8.84
N GLN A 139 3.28 -23.46 -10.08
CA GLN A 139 1.95 -23.29 -10.67
C GLN A 139 1.05 -24.48 -10.28
N SER A 140 0.28 -24.33 -9.20
CA SER A 140 -0.84 -25.22 -8.90
C SER A 140 -2.01 -24.90 -9.83
N LEU A 141 -2.03 -25.54 -11.01
CA LEU A 141 -2.95 -25.20 -12.09
C LEU A 141 -4.25 -26.00 -12.10
N GLY A 142 -5.34 -25.34 -11.69
CA GLY A 142 -6.65 -25.53 -12.29
C GLY A 142 -6.93 -24.39 -13.28
N ARG A 143 -6.70 -24.62 -14.58
CA ARG A 143 -6.93 -23.69 -15.72
C ARG A 143 -6.22 -22.33 -15.65
N VAL A 144 -4.99 -22.26 -16.16
CA VAL A 144 -4.51 -21.08 -16.89
C VAL A 144 -4.80 -21.31 -18.35
N ILE A 145 -5.86 -20.67 -18.82
CA ILE A 145 -6.04 -20.36 -20.23
C ILE A 145 -5.27 -19.07 -20.49
N THR A 146 -4.12 -19.22 -21.15
CA THR A 146 -3.61 -18.39 -22.23
C THR A 146 -4.16 -16.97 -22.37
N TRP A 147 -3.36 -15.98 -21.98
CA TRP A 147 -3.26 -14.70 -22.71
C TRP A 147 -1.87 -14.52 -23.34
N ALA A 148 -1.19 -15.61 -23.66
CA ALA A 148 -0.08 -15.65 -24.61
C ALA A 148 -0.60 -15.67 -26.07
N LYS A 149 -1.60 -14.83 -26.39
CA LYS A 149 -2.16 -14.75 -27.76
C LYS A 149 -1.54 -13.64 -28.61
N GLN A 150 -0.58 -12.87 -28.09
CA GLN A 150 0.05 -11.78 -28.85
C GLN A 150 1.44 -11.39 -28.33
N VAL A 151 2.14 -12.29 -27.63
CA VAL A 151 3.58 -12.10 -27.42
C VAL A 151 4.28 -12.63 -28.66
N TYR A 152 4.32 -11.79 -29.70
CA TYR A 152 5.47 -11.80 -30.60
C TYR A 152 6.67 -11.38 -29.74
N GLU A 153 7.29 -12.33 -29.04
CA GLU A 153 8.65 -12.13 -28.54
C GLU A 153 9.54 -12.12 -29.79
N ARG A 154 9.65 -10.95 -30.40
CA ARG A 154 10.76 -10.66 -31.28
C ARG A 154 11.96 -10.53 -30.36
N VAL A 155 12.60 -11.66 -30.07
CA VAL A 155 13.90 -11.64 -29.40
C VAL A 155 14.90 -11.18 -30.45
N GLU A 156 15.09 -9.87 -30.53
CA GLU A 156 16.24 -9.31 -31.24
C GLU A 156 17.48 -9.71 -30.43
N ASP A 157 18.35 -10.51 -31.04
CA ASP A 157 19.65 -10.92 -30.49
C ASP A 157 19.64 -11.95 -29.33
N LEU A 158 18.88 -13.03 -29.45
CA LEU A 158 19.06 -14.21 -28.57
C LEU A 158 20.41 -14.89 -28.84
N LEU A 159 21.45 -14.48 -28.11
CA LEU A 159 22.84 -14.88 -28.37
C LEU A 159 23.15 -16.36 -28.03
N HIS A 160 22.43 -17.00 -27.10
CA HIS A 160 22.60 -18.42 -26.81
C HIS A 160 21.51 -18.95 -25.85
N VAL A 161 20.87 -20.07 -26.17
CA VAL A 161 20.06 -20.85 -25.21
C VAL A 161 20.80 -22.13 -24.86
N ARG A 162 21.29 -22.23 -23.62
CA ARG A 162 21.91 -23.46 -23.11
C ARG A 162 20.86 -24.24 -22.30
N ALA A 163 20.05 -25.02 -22.99
CA ALA A 163 19.10 -25.93 -22.37
C ALA A 163 19.59 -27.37 -22.53
N GLY A 164 19.43 -28.21 -21.49
CA GLY A 164 19.85 -29.61 -21.54
C GLY A 164 19.06 -30.45 -22.55
N ARG A 165 17.72 -30.42 -22.48
CA ARG A 165 16.83 -31.08 -23.45
C ARG A 165 15.72 -30.12 -23.87
N ILE A 166 15.58 -29.94 -25.18
CA ILE A 166 14.48 -29.19 -25.78
C ILE A 166 13.54 -30.18 -26.46
N ARG A 167 12.24 -30.07 -26.21
CA ARG A 167 11.18 -30.83 -26.90
C ARG A 167 10.15 -29.84 -27.42
N THR A 168 9.92 -29.86 -28.72
CA THR A 168 8.90 -29.04 -29.39
C THR A 168 7.80 -29.95 -29.90
N GLU A 169 6.57 -29.71 -29.46
CA GLU A 169 5.37 -30.39 -29.96
C GLU A 169 4.48 -29.34 -30.62
N ALA A 170 4.08 -29.60 -31.86
CA ALA A 170 3.22 -28.70 -32.63
C ALA A 170 2.07 -29.50 -33.25
N GLU A 171 0.84 -29.03 -33.07
CA GLU A 171 -0.35 -29.69 -33.60
C GLU A 171 -0.50 -29.51 -35.12
N ASN A 172 -0.15 -28.32 -35.63
CA ASN A 172 -0.40 -27.93 -37.02
C ASN A 172 0.88 -27.85 -37.85
N GLY A 173 1.94 -27.23 -37.32
CA GLY A 173 3.19 -27.06 -38.04
C GLY A 173 4.25 -26.33 -37.23
N HIS A 174 5.51 -26.57 -37.58
CA HIS A 174 6.67 -25.88 -37.04
C HIS A 174 7.41 -25.22 -38.20
N LEU A 175 7.38 -23.88 -38.26
CA LEU A 175 8.06 -23.11 -39.29
C LEU A 175 9.28 -22.42 -38.69
N VAL A 176 10.45 -22.68 -39.26
CA VAL A 176 11.69 -21.97 -38.97
C VAL A 176 12.01 -21.07 -40.16
N GLN A 177 11.94 -19.76 -39.96
CA GLN A 177 12.28 -18.77 -40.98
C GLN A 177 13.56 -18.03 -40.56
N ALA A 178 14.63 -18.24 -41.31
CA ALA A 178 15.92 -17.60 -41.08
C ALA A 178 16.60 -17.29 -42.42
N SER A 179 17.47 -16.28 -42.45
CA SER A 179 18.37 -16.06 -43.60
C SER A 179 19.32 -17.24 -43.81
N GLN A 180 19.74 -17.87 -42.71
CA GLN A 180 20.50 -19.11 -42.70
C GLN A 180 20.09 -19.93 -41.47
N ALA A 181 19.75 -21.20 -41.68
CA ALA A 181 19.48 -22.16 -40.61
C ALA A 181 20.56 -23.25 -40.63
N ARG A 182 21.17 -23.52 -39.48
CA ARG A 182 22.12 -24.63 -39.31
C ARG A 182 21.69 -25.46 -38.11
N VAL A 183 21.43 -26.74 -38.37
CA VAL A 183 21.22 -27.74 -37.32
C VAL A 183 22.49 -28.57 -37.24
N GLN A 184 23.17 -28.52 -36.09
CA GLN A 184 24.37 -29.32 -35.84
C GLN A 184 24.13 -30.16 -34.59
N ALA A 185 24.42 -31.45 -34.69
CA ALA A 185 24.35 -32.40 -33.59
C ALA A 185 25.70 -33.10 -33.45
N GLU A 186 26.07 -33.46 -32.22
CA GLU A 186 27.23 -34.33 -31.94
C GLU A 186 26.92 -35.80 -32.28
N GLY A 187 25.64 -36.18 -32.20
CA GLY A 187 25.14 -37.51 -32.55
C GLY A 187 24.19 -37.50 -33.75
N ASP A 188 23.33 -38.51 -33.81
CA ASP A 188 22.46 -38.74 -34.97
C ASP A 188 21.30 -37.74 -35.08
N VAL A 189 21.09 -37.23 -36.29
CA VAL A 189 19.92 -36.43 -36.64
C VAL A 189 18.92 -37.32 -37.37
N HIS A 190 17.76 -37.52 -36.75
CA HIS A 190 16.65 -38.27 -37.34
C HIS A 190 15.58 -37.32 -37.84
N VAL A 191 15.39 -37.27 -39.16
CA VAL A 191 14.29 -36.53 -39.80
C VAL A 191 13.30 -37.54 -40.36
N GLN A 192 12.07 -37.51 -39.85
CA GLN A 192 10.99 -38.38 -40.30
C GLN A 192 9.79 -37.53 -40.67
N GLY A 193 9.21 -37.81 -41.84
CA GLY A 193 8.05 -37.09 -42.34
C GLY A 193 7.37 -37.89 -43.44
N ARG A 194 6.10 -37.56 -43.74
CA ARG A 194 5.36 -38.15 -44.86
C ARG A 194 6.00 -37.80 -46.21
N SER A 195 6.63 -36.63 -46.30
CA SER A 195 7.39 -36.14 -47.46
C SER A 195 8.52 -35.26 -46.95
N ILE A 196 9.71 -35.44 -47.54
CA ILE A 196 10.89 -34.63 -47.27
C ILE A 196 11.32 -34.03 -48.60
N ASN A 197 11.16 -32.71 -48.73
CA ASN A 197 11.61 -31.96 -49.89
C ASN A 197 12.85 -31.18 -49.50
N LEU A 198 13.98 -31.53 -50.11
CA LEU A 198 15.23 -30.82 -49.97
C LEU A 198 15.40 -29.98 -51.25
N GLY A 199 15.52 -28.67 -51.07
CA GLY A 199 15.76 -27.70 -52.14
C GLY A 199 17.20 -27.25 -52.17
#